data_AF-A0A8C9DNI8-F1
#
_entry.id   AF-A0A8C9DNI8-F1
#
_cell.length_a   1.000
_cell.length_b   1.000
_cell.length_c   1.000
_cell.angle_alpha   90.00
_cell.angle_beta   90.00
_cell.angle_gamma   90.00
#
_symmetry.space_group_name_H-M   'P 1'
#
loop_
_entity.id
_entity.type
_entity.pdbx_description
1 polymer ?
#
loop_
_entity_poly.entity_id
_entity_poly.type
_entity_poly.pdbx_seq_one_letter_code
_entity_poly.pdbx_strand_id
1 'polypeptide(L)'
;MARTKQTARKSTGGKAPRKQLATKAARKSAPATGGVKKPHRYRPGTVALREIRRYQKSTELLIRKLPFQRLVREIAQDFKTDLRFQNYGGLHYSLGGDVITQFHCKCRASSS
;
A
#
# COMPACT_ATOMS: atom_id res chain seq x y z
N MET A 1 -21.92 -52.07 -24.67
CA MET A 1 -22.61 -51.59 -23.43
C MET A 1 -21.57 -51.44 -22.33
N ALA A 2 -21.26 -50.22 -21.92
CA ALA A 2 -20.20 -49.94 -20.95
C ALA A 2 -20.80 -49.73 -19.55
N ARG A 3 -20.34 -50.54 -18.58
CA ARG A 3 -20.75 -50.51 -17.18
C ARG A 3 -20.23 -49.25 -16.49
N THR A 4 -21.12 -48.31 -16.17
CA THR A 4 -20.80 -47.10 -15.42
C THR A 4 -20.53 -47.46 -13.95
N LYS A 5 -19.31 -47.20 -13.46
CA LYS A 5 -19.00 -47.26 -12.02
C LYS A 5 -19.48 -45.95 -11.38
N GLN A 6 -20.59 -46.03 -10.65
CA GLN A 6 -21.07 -44.93 -9.79
C GLN A 6 -20.16 -44.83 -8.57
N THR A 7 -19.23 -43.87 -8.55
CA THR A 7 -18.51 -43.52 -7.32
C THR A 7 -19.41 -42.62 -6.48
N ALA A 8 -19.76 -43.05 -5.28
CA ALA A 8 -20.52 -42.25 -4.33
C ALA A 8 -19.78 -40.94 -4.03
N ARG A 9 -20.28 -39.82 -4.57
CA ARG A 9 -19.92 -38.49 -4.09
C ARG A 9 -20.72 -38.24 -2.80
N LYS A 10 -20.02 -37.94 -1.70
CA LYS A 10 -20.64 -37.46 -0.47
C LYS A 10 -21.35 -36.14 -0.79
N SER A 11 -22.68 -36.14 -0.81
CA SER A 11 -23.46 -34.91 -0.74
C SER A 11 -23.32 -34.36 0.68
N THR A 12 -22.65 -33.23 0.83
CA THR A 12 -22.73 -32.49 2.10
C THR A 12 -24.14 -31.94 2.21
N GLY A 13 -24.98 -32.65 2.95
CA GLY A 13 -26.34 -32.25 3.30
C GLY A 13 -26.36 -30.86 3.93
N GLY A 14 -27.36 -30.07 3.53
CA GLY A 14 -27.58 -28.71 3.99
C GLY A 14 -27.58 -28.62 5.52
N LYS A 15 -26.91 -27.58 6.02
CA LYS A 15 -26.74 -27.32 7.45
C LYS A 15 -28.09 -26.85 8.03
N ALA A 16 -28.68 -27.62 8.93
CA ALA A 16 -29.90 -27.22 9.63
C ALA A 16 -29.68 -25.94 10.48
N PRO A 17 -30.69 -25.06 10.65
CA PRO A 17 -30.53 -23.83 11.40
C PRO A 17 -30.50 -24.15 12.91
N ARG A 18 -29.29 -24.15 13.49
CA ARG A 18 -29.10 -24.38 14.92
C ARG A 18 -29.24 -23.07 15.69
N LYS A 19 -30.15 -23.08 16.68
CA LYS A 19 -30.39 -22.03 17.69
C LYS A 19 -29.06 -21.53 18.30
N GLN A 20 -28.98 -20.21 18.49
CA GLN A 20 -27.79 -19.46 18.91
C GLN A 20 -27.19 -19.95 20.24
N LEU A 21 -25.92 -20.37 20.17
CA LEU A 21 -24.94 -20.29 21.24
C LEU A 21 -23.66 -19.77 20.58
N ALA A 22 -23.05 -18.74 21.17
CA ALA A 22 -21.95 -17.96 20.62
C ALA A 22 -20.90 -18.82 19.91
N THR A 23 -20.92 -18.80 18.58
CA THR A 23 -19.93 -19.50 17.77
C THR A 23 -18.66 -18.68 17.75
N LYS A 24 -17.76 -19.00 18.69
CA LYS A 24 -16.34 -18.63 18.59
C LYS A 24 -15.88 -19.07 17.21
N ALA A 25 -15.62 -18.10 16.31
CA ALA A 25 -15.25 -18.38 14.94
C ALA A 25 -13.95 -19.20 14.93
N ALA A 26 -14.06 -20.51 14.73
CA ALA A 26 -12.94 -21.38 14.46
C ALA A 26 -12.37 -20.97 13.09
N ARG A 27 -11.48 -19.98 13.10
CA ARG A 27 -10.61 -19.71 11.95
C ARG A 27 -9.89 -21.02 11.65
N LYS A 28 -9.77 -21.40 10.38
CA LYS A 28 -9.03 -22.59 9.93
C LYS A 28 -7.58 -22.52 10.42
N SER A 29 -7.33 -23.00 11.63
CA SER A 29 -6.01 -23.15 12.22
C SER A 29 -5.52 -24.55 11.91
N ALA A 30 -4.49 -24.62 11.05
CA ALA A 30 -3.61 -25.75 10.75
C ALA A 30 -4.27 -27.10 10.35
N PRO A 31 -3.68 -27.84 9.39
CA PRO A 31 -4.02 -29.26 9.23
C PRO A 31 -3.60 -30.03 10.49
N ALA A 32 -4.48 -30.88 11.02
CA ALA A 32 -4.27 -31.70 12.23
C ALA A 32 -3.32 -32.89 12.03
N THR A 33 -2.42 -32.82 11.04
CA THR A 33 -1.45 -33.88 10.72
C THR A 33 -0.20 -33.22 10.14
N GLY A 34 0.86 -33.17 10.95
CA GLY A 34 2.27 -33.06 10.56
C GLY A 34 2.63 -32.15 9.38
N GLY A 35 2.44 -30.83 9.52
CA GLY A 35 3.07 -29.89 8.59
C GLY A 35 2.51 -28.49 8.69
N VAL A 36 3.28 -27.56 9.25
CA VAL A 36 3.00 -26.12 9.11
C VAL A 36 3.03 -25.79 7.61
N LYS A 37 1.90 -25.36 7.05
CA LYS A 37 1.84 -24.89 5.66
C LYS A 37 2.84 -23.75 5.53
N LYS A 38 3.88 -23.93 4.70
CA LYS A 38 4.90 -22.91 4.45
C LYS A 38 4.21 -21.59 4.09
N PRO A 39 4.63 -20.45 4.67
CA PRO A 39 4.10 -19.15 4.29
C PRO A 39 4.20 -18.96 2.78
N HIS A 40 3.11 -18.53 2.15
CA HIS A 40 3.10 -18.28 0.71
C HIS A 40 4.02 -17.10 0.41
N ARG A 41 5.12 -17.35 -0.31
CA ARG A 41 6.03 -16.33 -0.81
C ARG A 41 5.77 -16.10 -2.29
N TYR A 42 5.53 -14.85 -2.67
CA TYR A 42 5.37 -14.48 -4.07
C TYR A 42 6.67 -14.64 -4.85
N ARG A 43 6.56 -14.89 -6.16
CA ARG A 43 7.71 -14.89 -7.07
C ARG A 43 8.30 -13.47 -7.15
N PRO A 44 9.62 -13.33 -7.33
CA PRO A 44 10.21 -12.02 -7.60
C PRO A 44 9.48 -11.34 -8.77
N GLY A 45 9.28 -10.03 -8.68
CA GLY A 45 8.53 -9.24 -9.66
C GLY A 45 7.00 -9.22 -9.47
N THR A 46 6.38 -10.21 -8.82
CA THR A 46 4.91 -10.21 -8.64
C THR A 46 4.43 -9.06 -7.75
N VAL A 47 5.17 -8.72 -6.70
CA VAL A 47 4.84 -7.60 -5.81
C VAL A 47 5.12 -6.26 -6.50
N ALA A 48 6.25 -6.14 -7.19
CA ALA A 48 6.63 -4.93 -7.92
C ALA A 48 5.59 -4.55 -9.00
N LEU A 49 5.11 -5.51 -9.81
CA LEU A 49 4.08 -5.23 -10.82
C LEU A 49 2.74 -4.80 -10.20
N ARG A 50 2.41 -5.30 -9.01
CA ARG A 50 1.21 -4.88 -8.27
C ARG A 50 1.34 -3.44 -7.77
N GLU A 51 2.51 -3.08 -7.25
CA GLU A 51 2.82 -1.73 -6.78
C GLU A 51 2.81 -0.72 -7.93
N ILE A 52 3.44 -1.04 -9.08
CA ILE A 52 3.42 -0.18 -10.27
C ILE A 52 1.98 0.11 -10.71
N ARG A 53 1.14 -0.94 -10.82
CA ARG A 53 -0.28 -0.77 -11.19
C ARG A 53 -1.07 0.05 -10.17
N ARG A 54 -0.73 -0.05 -8.87
CA ARG A 54 -1.35 0.74 -7.81
C ARG A 54 -0.98 2.22 -7.96
N TYR A 55 0.31 2.55 -8.04
CA TYR A 55 0.79 3.93 -8.11
C TYR A 55 0.43 4.64 -9.42
N GLN A 56 0.27 3.91 -10.52
CA GLN A 56 -0.22 4.50 -11.77
C GLN A 56 -1.73 4.75 -11.74
N LYS A 57 -2.50 4.03 -10.90
CA LYS A 57 -3.95 4.19 -10.78
C LYS A 57 -4.34 5.28 -9.77
N SER A 58 -3.54 5.48 -8.73
CA SER A 58 -3.80 6.47 -7.68
C SER A 58 -2.63 7.43 -7.52
N THR A 59 -2.90 8.71 -7.31
CA THR A 59 -1.90 9.77 -7.10
C THR A 59 -1.59 10.01 -5.61
N GLU A 60 -1.60 8.95 -4.79
CA GLU A 60 -1.23 9.07 -3.38
C GLU A 60 0.26 9.39 -3.23
N LEU A 61 0.62 10.21 -2.25
CA LEU A 61 2.01 10.61 -2.05
C LEU A 61 2.84 9.42 -1.60
N LEU A 62 3.90 9.09 -2.35
CA LEU A 62 4.81 7.99 -2.01
C LEU A 62 5.65 8.33 -0.77
N ILE A 63 5.90 9.61 -0.53
CA ILE A 63 6.66 10.12 0.61
C ILE A 63 5.70 10.71 1.65
N ARG A 64 5.95 10.43 2.94
CA ARG A 64 5.15 10.99 4.03
C ARG A 64 5.22 12.52 4.02
N LYS A 65 4.07 13.18 4.19
CA LYS A 65 3.96 14.66 4.14
C LYS A 65 4.87 15.37 5.16
N LEU A 66 4.89 14.92 6.41
CA LEU A 66 5.59 15.60 7.51
C LEU A 66 7.12 15.67 7.37
N PRO A 67 7.86 14.57 7.13
CA PRO A 67 9.32 14.65 6.96
C PRO A 67 9.70 15.48 5.72
N PHE A 68 8.96 15.37 4.62
CA PHE A 68 9.20 16.18 3.42
C PHE A 68 8.96 17.67 3.68
N GLN A 69 7.88 17.99 4.40
CA GLN A 69 7.59 19.37 4.81
C GLN A 69 8.67 19.95 5.74
N ARG A 70 9.24 19.16 6.66
CA ARG A 70 10.35 19.62 7.52
C ARG A 70 11.59 19.96 6.70
N LEU A 71 11.97 19.08 5.77
CA LEU A 71 13.13 19.29 4.89
C LEU A 71 12.96 20.53 4.00
N VAL A 72 11.77 20.75 3.44
CA VAL A 72 11.50 21.95 2.63
C VAL A 72 11.60 23.23 3.46
N ARG A 73 11.21 23.19 4.75
CA ARG A 73 11.33 24.35 5.65
C ARG A 73 12.77 24.61 6.06
N GLU A 74 13.54 23.56 6.35
CA GLU A 74 14.97 23.66 6.67
C GLU A 74 15.72 24.37 5.54
N ILE A 75 15.58 23.87 4.31
CA ILE A 75 16.22 24.47 3.13
C ILE A 75 15.74 25.91 2.89
N ALA A 76 14.44 26.18 3.04
CA ALA A 76 13.90 27.51 2.79
C ALA A 76 14.38 28.55 3.82
N GLN A 77 14.60 28.13 5.06
CA GLN A 77 15.07 29.00 6.13
C GLN A 77 16.52 29.44 5.91
N ASP A 78 17.33 28.64 5.22
CA ASP A 78 18.69 29.00 4.80
C ASP A 78 18.72 30.13 3.75
N PHE A 79 17.62 30.35 3.00
CA PHE A 79 17.54 31.40 1.99
C PHE A 79 16.84 32.68 2.50
N LYS A 80 15.79 32.56 3.32
CA LYS A 80 15.07 33.72 3.88
C LYS A 80 14.29 33.33 5.14
N THR A 81 14.51 34.07 6.23
CA THR A 81 13.99 33.77 7.58
C THR A 81 12.47 33.92 7.75
N ASP A 82 11.81 34.71 6.89
CA ASP A 82 10.39 35.08 7.04
C ASP A 82 9.45 34.43 6.00
N LEU A 83 9.78 33.23 5.53
CA LEU A 83 8.93 32.50 4.58
C LEU A 83 7.73 31.87 5.30
N ARG A 84 6.52 32.36 4.98
CA ARG A 84 5.26 31.82 5.47
C ARG A 84 4.69 30.79 4.50
N PHE A 85 4.56 29.55 4.95
CA PHE A 85 3.96 28.46 4.18
C PHE A 85 2.48 28.32 4.54
N GLN A 86 1.58 28.61 3.60
CA GLN A 86 0.14 28.44 3.77
C GLN A 86 -0.24 26.96 3.64
N ASN A 87 -0.90 26.41 4.66
CA ASN A 87 -1.22 24.98 4.76
C ASN A 87 -2.49 24.68 3.95
N TYR A 88 -2.35 24.58 2.62
CA TYR A 88 -3.37 23.94 1.80
C TYR A 88 -3.24 22.42 2.03
N GLY A 89 -4.33 21.69 2.27
CA GLY A 89 -4.33 20.27 2.71
C GLY A 89 -3.68 19.23 1.77
N GLY A 90 -2.95 19.65 0.75
CA GLY A 90 -2.11 18.84 -0.12
C GLY A 90 -0.80 19.57 -0.36
N LEU A 91 0.24 18.88 -0.84
CA LEU A 91 1.49 19.49 -1.28
C LEU A 91 1.30 20.36 -2.55
N HIS A 92 0.23 21.14 -2.65
CA HIS A 92 0.15 22.24 -3.57
C HIS A 92 0.82 23.43 -2.89
N TYR A 93 2.14 23.49 -3.05
CA TYR A 93 2.92 24.66 -2.70
C TYR A 93 2.51 25.78 -3.67
N SER A 94 1.44 26.50 -3.32
CA SER A 94 1.19 27.84 -3.87
C SER A 94 2.14 28.83 -3.19
N LEU A 95 3.42 28.50 -3.12
CA LEU A 95 4.44 29.53 -3.16
C LEU A 95 4.69 29.72 -4.64
N GLY A 96 4.45 30.93 -5.13
CA GLY A 96 4.77 31.32 -6.50
C GLY A 96 6.11 30.74 -6.91
N GLY A 97 6.24 30.38 -8.20
CA GLY A 97 7.33 29.58 -8.76
C GLY A 97 8.76 30.03 -8.45
N ASP A 98 8.97 31.06 -7.65
CA ASP A 98 10.23 31.64 -7.24
C ASP A 98 11.09 30.71 -6.39
N VAL A 99 10.57 29.97 -5.41
CA VAL A 99 11.45 29.17 -4.51
C VAL A 99 11.97 27.92 -5.20
N ILE A 100 11.10 27.17 -5.90
CA ILE A 100 11.51 25.97 -6.64
C ILE A 100 12.38 26.35 -7.84
N THR A 101 12.06 27.47 -8.53
CA THR A 101 12.90 27.96 -9.65
C THR A 101 14.21 28.52 -9.16
N GLN A 102 14.27 29.24 -8.02
CA GLN A 102 15.55 29.66 -7.42
C GLN A 102 16.39 28.46 -7.00
N PHE A 103 15.78 27.44 -6.40
CA PHE A 103 16.49 26.22 -6.02
C PHE A 103 17.05 25.50 -7.26
N HIS A 104 16.24 25.35 -8.31
CA HIS A 104 16.66 24.74 -9.57
C HIS A 104 17.75 25.56 -10.30
N CYS A 105 17.64 26.90 -10.32
CA CYS A 105 18.65 27.80 -10.87
C CYS A 105 19.96 27.76 -10.05
N LYS A 106 19.90 27.67 -8.72
CA LYS A 106 21.10 27.58 -7.86
C LYS A 106 21.81 26.24 -8.02
N CYS A 107 21.07 25.13 -8.11
CA CYS A 107 21.65 23.82 -8.40
C CYS A 107 22.33 23.77 -9.78
N ARG A 108 21.76 24.45 -10.78
CA ARG A 108 22.38 24.57 -12.12
C ARG A 108 23.58 25.52 -12.14
N ALA A 109 23.61 26.54 -11.29
CA ALA A 109 24.74 27.46 -11.19
C ALA A 109 25.96 26.89 -10.43
N SER A 110 25.75 25.93 -9.51
CA SER A 110 26.84 25.25 -8.79
C SER A 110 27.40 24.01 -9.51
N SER A 111 26.85 23.64 -10.68
CA SER A 111 27.30 22.49 -11.48
C SER A 111 28.08 22.88 -12.75
N SER A 112 28.46 24.15 -12.86
CA SER A 112 29.43 24.70 -13.82
C SER A 112 30.60 25.31 -13.06
#